data_AF-A0A561EIU0-F1
#
_entry.id   AF-A0A561EIU0-F1
#
_cell.length_a   1.000
_cell.length_b   1.000
_cell.length_c   1.000
_cell.angle_alpha   90.00
_cell.angle_beta   90.00
_cell.angle_gamma   90.00
#
_symmetry.space_group_name_H-M   'P 1'
#
loop_
_entity.id
_entity.type
_entity.pdbx_description
1 polymer ?
#
loop_
_entity_poly.entity_id
_entity_poly.type
_entity_poly.pdbx_seq_one_letter_code
_entity_poly.pdbx_strand_id
1 'polypeptide(L)'
;MTAAIEPGRALPWPARFTTRPGADPAASLRQLDGLCRELWAVVRLLAAGTLDLPEFELKLASGEALFTLTEVAATVEERVVELGGRPDRSLPPELARRLAAALATPAGDRLPVLVRHWYEPLLAAFADAAFDPLLDGPSERVRRRGLADLRDAFAWFTTACGPAEPKAYPEPAEAEVRRPVMGARDERFRLFDHTRDYRKADDWETSGSAYQDDLVELLRINRDEIDALETFALALFDLVEEAPVEVLRHLARLAWDEARHAASGHALLAERGEDPYRFECSMIGIKVRGAMPGWDAWTQITLFGELGIIGPMRSLEREARRRGDERTAAAFAFICRDETLHLKESRSLLDRHHPAGGLAAAGEAARKRAGKLLEEYGLLTEEQYAALDERQIFELLGE
;
A
#
# COMPACT_ATOMS: atom_id res chain seq x y z
N MET A 1 -1.44 -4.26 -35.00
CA MET A 1 -0.90 -5.64 -35.03
C MET A 1 0.15 -5.77 -33.93
N THR A 2 -0.29 -5.96 -32.69
CA THR A 2 0.58 -6.18 -31.53
C THR A 2 0.84 -7.68 -31.44
N ALA A 3 2.03 -8.12 -31.87
CA ALA A 3 2.47 -9.48 -31.59
C ALA A 3 2.51 -9.65 -30.06
N ALA A 4 1.83 -10.69 -29.55
CA ALA A 4 1.90 -11.04 -28.13
C ALA A 4 3.37 -11.30 -27.76
N ILE A 5 3.97 -10.40 -26.98
CA ILE A 5 5.29 -10.60 -26.40
C ILE A 5 5.08 -11.46 -25.16
N GLU A 6 5.69 -12.64 -25.13
CA GLU A 6 5.60 -13.57 -24.00
C GLU A 6 6.05 -12.91 -22.68
N PRO A 7 5.33 -13.13 -21.56
CA PRO A 7 5.75 -12.68 -20.24
C PRO A 7 7.17 -13.16 -19.90
N GLY A 8 7.97 -12.31 -19.25
CA GLY A 8 9.33 -12.66 -18.80
C GLY A 8 10.43 -12.58 -19.86
N ARG A 9 10.12 -12.28 -21.13
CA ARG A 9 11.17 -12.04 -22.13
C ARG A 9 11.64 -10.59 -22.06
N ALA A 10 12.85 -10.38 -21.54
CA ALA A 10 13.51 -9.07 -21.59
C ALA A 10 13.43 -8.52 -23.02
N LEU A 11 12.94 -7.29 -23.18
CA LEU A 11 12.96 -6.61 -24.48
C LEU A 11 14.42 -6.61 -24.96
N PRO A 12 14.76 -7.17 -26.13
CA PRO A 12 16.15 -7.25 -26.55
C PRO A 12 16.73 -5.83 -26.69
N TRP A 13 18.01 -5.66 -26.38
CA TRP A 13 18.72 -4.47 -26.87
C TRP A 13 18.59 -4.43 -28.39
N PRO A 14 18.46 -3.24 -29.00
CA PRO A 14 18.47 -3.14 -30.44
C PRO A 14 19.70 -3.87 -31.01
N ALA A 15 19.47 -4.70 -32.03
CA ALA A 15 20.53 -5.50 -32.65
C ALA A 15 21.64 -4.64 -33.28
N ARG A 16 21.39 -3.33 -33.45
CA ARG A 16 22.36 -2.31 -33.85
C ARG A 16 22.09 -1.01 -33.08
N PHE A 17 23.13 -0.41 -32.53
CA PHE A 17 23.06 0.95 -31.99
C PHE A 17 23.07 1.94 -33.14
N THR A 18 21.90 2.48 -33.49
CA THR A 18 21.75 3.57 -34.45
C THR A 18 21.17 4.77 -33.72
N THR A 19 21.69 5.97 -33.97
CA THR A 19 21.03 7.18 -33.52
C THR A 19 19.73 7.38 -34.30
N ARG A 20 18.72 7.90 -33.62
CA ARG A 20 17.52 8.44 -34.26
C ARG A 20 17.85 9.87 -34.68
N PRO A 21 17.74 10.22 -35.98
CA PRO A 21 17.89 11.61 -36.42
C PRO A 21 16.95 12.52 -35.62
N GLY A 22 17.49 13.61 -35.05
CA GLY A 22 16.70 14.55 -34.25
C GLY A 22 16.50 14.18 -32.77
N ALA A 23 17.31 13.28 -32.20
CA ALA A 23 17.34 13.03 -30.76
C ALA A 23 17.64 14.33 -29.97
N ASP A 24 16.67 14.77 -29.19
CA ASP A 24 16.69 16.00 -28.40
C ASP A 24 16.46 15.67 -26.92
N PRO A 25 17.39 15.97 -26.01
CA PRO A 25 17.19 15.78 -24.57
C PRO A 25 15.92 16.45 -24.04
N ALA A 26 15.50 17.59 -24.62
CA ALA A 26 14.26 18.24 -24.21
C ALA A 26 13.03 17.43 -24.65
N ALA A 27 13.10 16.67 -25.76
CA ALA A 27 12.05 15.74 -26.15
C ALA A 27 11.98 14.53 -25.20
N SER A 28 13.13 13.96 -24.81
CA SER A 28 13.19 12.90 -23.80
C SER A 28 12.58 13.36 -22.47
N LEU A 29 12.96 14.56 -22.02
CA LEU A 29 12.43 15.17 -20.80
C LEU A 29 10.91 15.31 -20.85
N ARG A 30 10.35 15.86 -21.94
CA ARG A 30 8.88 15.99 -22.11
C ARG A 30 8.17 14.64 -22.08
N GLN A 31 8.75 13.61 -22.71
CA GLN A 31 8.17 12.26 -22.71
C GLN A 31 8.18 11.64 -21.31
N LEU A 32 9.31 11.71 -20.60
CA LEU A 32 9.44 11.16 -19.24
C LEU A 32 8.57 11.92 -18.24
N ASP A 33 8.47 13.25 -18.34
CA ASP A 33 7.59 14.06 -17.51
C ASP A 33 6.11 13.67 -17.71
N GLY A 34 5.69 13.43 -18.96
CA GLY A 34 4.37 12.89 -19.26
C GLY A 34 4.14 11.50 -18.64
N LEU A 35 5.08 10.58 -18.80
CA LEU A 35 5.01 9.25 -18.18
C LEU A 35 4.98 9.32 -16.65
N CYS A 36 5.75 10.24 -16.05
CA CYS A 36 5.81 10.45 -14.61
C CYS A 36 4.44 10.83 -14.05
N ARG A 37 3.75 11.79 -14.67
CA ARG A 37 2.40 12.20 -14.25
C ARG A 37 1.38 11.08 -14.37
N GLU A 38 1.42 10.34 -15.47
CA GLU A 38 0.54 9.17 -15.68
C GLU A 38 0.80 8.08 -14.63
N LEU A 39 2.07 7.77 -14.34
CA LEU A 39 2.45 6.81 -13.30
C LEU A 39 1.91 7.21 -11.93
N TRP A 40 2.14 8.45 -11.50
CA TRP A 40 1.67 8.92 -10.19
C TRP A 40 0.13 8.94 -10.09
N ALA A 41 -0.57 9.20 -11.19
CA ALA A 41 -2.02 9.09 -11.23
C ALA A 41 -2.50 7.62 -11.11
N VAL A 42 -1.79 6.67 -11.74
CA VAL A 42 -2.05 5.23 -11.57
C VAL A 42 -1.74 4.76 -10.14
N VAL A 43 -0.64 5.23 -9.54
CA VAL A 43 -0.29 4.96 -8.13
C VAL A 43 -1.44 5.40 -7.22
N ARG A 44 -1.95 6.63 -7.39
CA ARG A 44 -3.10 7.12 -6.62
C ARG A 44 -4.35 6.28 -6.85
N LEU A 45 -4.67 5.96 -8.10
CA LEU A 45 -5.85 5.14 -8.38
C LEU A 45 -5.77 3.77 -7.72
N LEU A 46 -4.63 3.08 -7.81
CA LEU A 46 -4.43 1.79 -7.17
C LEU A 46 -4.46 1.91 -5.65
N ALA A 47 -3.76 2.90 -5.08
CA ALA A 47 -3.73 3.14 -3.65
C ALA A 47 -5.13 3.35 -3.04
N ALA A 48 -5.98 4.16 -3.69
CA ALA A 48 -7.37 4.31 -3.29
C ALA A 48 -8.21 3.06 -3.60
N GLY A 49 -7.92 2.37 -4.71
CA GLY A 49 -8.58 1.13 -5.12
C GLY A 49 -8.36 -0.01 -4.13
N THR A 50 -7.18 -0.10 -3.52
CA THR A 50 -6.83 -1.10 -2.51
C THR A 50 -7.84 -1.20 -1.37
N LEU A 51 -8.40 -0.07 -0.92
CA LEU A 51 -9.42 -0.05 0.12
C LEU A 51 -10.71 -0.72 -0.37
N ASP A 52 -11.08 -0.54 -1.63
CA ASP A 52 -12.36 -0.99 -2.17
C ASP A 52 -12.35 -2.42 -2.75
N LEU A 53 -11.19 -3.06 -2.86
CA LEU A 53 -11.08 -4.48 -3.21
C LEU A 53 -11.55 -5.31 -2.02
N PRO A 54 -12.68 -6.04 -2.07
CA PRO A 54 -13.09 -6.86 -0.93
C PRO A 54 -12.21 -8.10 -0.79
N GLU A 55 -11.85 -8.75 -1.89
CA GLU A 55 -11.21 -10.07 -1.83
C GLU A 55 -9.80 -10.00 -1.24
N PHE A 56 -9.54 -10.89 -0.28
CA PHE A 56 -8.27 -10.93 0.46
C PHE A 56 -7.06 -10.99 -0.48
N GLU A 57 -7.05 -11.94 -1.41
CA GLU A 57 -5.94 -12.15 -2.34
C GLU A 57 -5.76 -10.96 -3.30
N LEU A 58 -6.85 -10.28 -3.68
CA LEU A 58 -6.80 -9.06 -4.50
C LEU A 58 -6.13 -7.91 -3.74
N LYS A 59 -6.40 -7.75 -2.45
CA LYS A 59 -5.70 -6.77 -1.61
C LYS A 59 -4.21 -7.08 -1.49
N LEU A 60 -3.85 -8.35 -1.27
CA LEU A 60 -2.44 -8.75 -1.17
C LEU A 60 -1.65 -8.42 -2.45
N ALA A 61 -2.21 -8.78 -3.61
CA ALA A 61 -1.61 -8.47 -4.90
C ALA A 61 -1.50 -6.95 -5.14
N SER A 62 -2.44 -6.16 -4.60
CA SER A 62 -2.39 -4.70 -4.69
C SER A 62 -1.20 -4.09 -3.96
N GLY A 63 -0.76 -4.66 -2.83
CA GLY A 63 0.42 -4.19 -2.10
C GLY A 63 1.70 -4.30 -2.94
N GLU A 64 1.94 -5.47 -3.55
CA GLU A 64 3.09 -5.69 -4.44
C GLU A 64 3.06 -4.78 -5.68
N ALA A 65 1.89 -4.69 -6.33
CA ALA A 65 1.73 -3.84 -7.50
C ALA A 65 1.91 -2.36 -7.17
N LEU A 66 1.45 -1.92 -6.00
CA LEU A 66 1.60 -0.54 -5.53
C LEU A 66 3.07 -0.19 -5.27
N PHE A 67 3.83 -1.11 -4.64
CA PHE A 67 5.27 -0.96 -4.48
C PHE A 67 5.98 -0.87 -5.85
N THR A 68 5.70 -1.81 -6.75
CA THR A 68 6.36 -1.86 -8.06
C THR A 68 6.06 -0.61 -8.90
N LEU A 69 4.80 -0.17 -8.94
CA LEU A 69 4.42 1.07 -9.61
C LEU A 69 5.14 2.29 -9.05
N THR A 70 5.22 2.38 -7.72
CA THR A 70 5.88 3.50 -7.04
C THR A 70 7.37 3.52 -7.33
N GLU A 71 8.03 2.37 -7.38
CA GLU A 71 9.45 2.25 -7.76
C GLU A 71 9.68 2.69 -9.22
N VAL A 72 8.79 2.31 -10.14
CA VAL A 72 8.86 2.75 -11.55
C VAL A 72 8.62 4.26 -11.65
N ALA A 73 7.63 4.80 -10.93
CA ALA A 73 7.33 6.22 -10.88
C ALA A 73 8.53 7.03 -10.35
N ALA A 74 9.11 6.59 -9.22
CA ALA A 74 10.29 7.22 -8.63
C ALA A 74 11.51 7.16 -9.57
N THR A 75 11.75 6.04 -10.24
CA THR A 75 12.87 5.91 -11.18
C THR A 75 12.71 6.84 -12.39
N VAL A 76 11.49 6.99 -12.92
CA VAL A 76 11.20 7.95 -14.00
C VAL A 76 11.37 9.38 -13.49
N GLU A 77 10.92 9.67 -12.29
CA GLU A 77 11.06 10.98 -11.64
C GLU A 77 12.53 11.38 -11.44
N GLU A 78 13.34 10.48 -10.89
CA GLU A 78 14.78 10.66 -10.74
C GLU A 78 15.43 10.97 -12.09
N ARG A 79 15.01 10.27 -13.16
CA ARG A 79 15.52 10.54 -14.51
C ARG A 79 15.08 11.90 -15.06
N VAL A 80 13.86 12.35 -14.76
CA VAL A 80 13.40 13.71 -15.09
C VAL A 80 14.30 14.76 -14.43
N VAL A 81 14.66 14.57 -13.16
CA VAL A 81 15.59 15.45 -12.44
C VAL A 81 16.99 15.44 -13.07
N GLU A 82 17.53 14.27 -13.40
CA GLU A 82 18.84 14.15 -14.07
C GLU A 82 18.92 14.90 -15.40
N LEU A 83 17.80 14.97 -16.13
CA LEU A 83 17.70 15.73 -17.38
C LEU A 83 17.49 17.24 -17.17
N GLY A 84 17.54 17.72 -15.93
CA GLY A 84 17.34 19.12 -15.55
C GLY A 84 15.86 19.51 -15.42
N GLY A 85 14.95 18.54 -15.45
CA GLY A 85 13.54 18.73 -15.18
C GLY A 85 13.25 19.02 -13.71
N ARG A 86 12.04 19.50 -13.46
CA ARG A 86 11.46 19.59 -12.12
C ARG A 86 10.17 18.78 -12.13
N PRO A 87 10.18 17.57 -11.60
CA PRO A 87 8.99 16.74 -11.56
C PRO A 87 7.84 17.51 -10.91
N ASP A 88 6.71 17.53 -11.60
CA ASP A 88 5.47 18.09 -11.09
C ASP A 88 4.44 16.96 -11.06
N ARG A 89 4.13 16.51 -9.84
CA ARG A 89 3.15 15.45 -9.59
C ARG A 89 1.73 15.98 -9.52
N SER A 90 1.54 17.30 -9.63
CA SER A 90 0.20 17.87 -9.77
C SER A 90 -0.44 17.35 -11.06
N LEU A 91 -1.72 16.99 -10.97
CA LEU A 91 -2.43 16.41 -12.10
C LEU A 91 -2.95 17.53 -13.01
N PRO A 92 -2.64 17.49 -14.32
CA PRO A 92 -3.32 18.35 -15.28
C PRO A 92 -4.85 18.16 -15.18
N PRO A 93 -5.67 19.19 -15.48
CA PRO A 93 -7.13 19.12 -15.28
C PRO A 93 -7.80 17.91 -15.94
N GLU A 94 -7.30 17.48 -17.10
CA GLU A 94 -7.82 16.29 -17.79
C GLU A 94 -7.53 15.00 -17.03
N LEU A 95 -6.29 14.84 -16.55
CA LEU A 95 -5.87 13.65 -15.80
C LEU A 95 -6.56 13.60 -14.42
N ALA A 96 -6.76 14.76 -13.79
CA ALA A 96 -7.52 14.90 -12.56
C ALA A 96 -9.00 14.49 -12.75
N ARG A 97 -9.67 14.96 -13.82
CA ARG A 97 -11.03 14.54 -14.16
C ARG A 97 -11.11 13.04 -14.43
N ARG A 98 -10.16 12.48 -15.18
CA ARG A 98 -10.08 11.05 -15.44
C ARG A 98 -9.95 10.27 -14.13
N LEU A 99 -9.07 10.70 -13.24
CA LEU A 99 -8.84 10.07 -11.93
C LEU A 99 -10.11 10.11 -11.08
N ALA A 100 -10.76 11.27 -11.00
CA ALA A 100 -12.01 11.42 -10.27
C ALA A 100 -13.12 10.51 -10.84
N ALA A 101 -13.25 10.41 -12.17
CA ALA A 101 -14.19 9.49 -12.82
C ALA A 101 -13.91 8.03 -12.44
N ALA A 102 -12.64 7.64 -12.45
CA ALA A 102 -12.23 6.28 -12.07
C ALA A 102 -12.55 5.98 -10.61
N LEU A 103 -12.29 6.91 -9.69
CA LEU A 103 -12.60 6.77 -8.26
C LEU A 103 -14.11 6.77 -7.99
N ALA A 104 -14.90 7.49 -8.78
CA ALA A 104 -16.36 7.49 -8.71
C ALA A 104 -17.00 6.20 -9.26
N THR A 105 -16.23 5.34 -9.93
CA THR A 105 -16.70 4.02 -10.38
C THR A 105 -17.08 3.18 -9.15
N PRO A 106 -18.22 2.45 -9.19
CA PRO A 106 -18.58 1.49 -8.14
C PRO A 106 -17.41 0.54 -7.81
N ALA A 107 -17.22 0.22 -6.53
CA ALA A 107 -16.08 -0.57 -6.05
C ALA A 107 -15.81 -1.84 -6.88
N GLY A 108 -16.84 -2.66 -7.12
CA GLY A 108 -16.73 -3.91 -7.91
C GLY A 108 -16.37 -3.72 -9.38
N ASP A 109 -16.48 -2.50 -9.92
CA ASP A 109 -16.13 -2.18 -11.31
C ASP A 109 -14.79 -1.43 -11.43
N ARG A 110 -14.19 -1.01 -10.31
CA ARG A 110 -12.99 -0.17 -10.33
C ARG A 110 -11.75 -0.91 -10.83
N LEU A 111 -11.59 -2.19 -10.50
CA LEU A 111 -10.44 -2.96 -10.95
C LEU A 111 -10.41 -3.12 -12.48
N PRO A 112 -11.50 -3.54 -13.15
CA PRO A 112 -11.57 -3.49 -14.62
C PRO A 112 -11.25 -2.11 -15.20
N VAL A 113 -11.74 -1.03 -14.57
CA VAL A 113 -11.44 0.34 -15.01
C VAL A 113 -9.96 0.67 -14.87
N LEU A 114 -9.33 0.32 -13.76
CA LEU A 114 -7.89 0.46 -13.55
C LEU A 114 -7.10 -0.29 -14.64
N VAL A 115 -7.43 -1.55 -14.91
CA VAL A 115 -6.70 -2.35 -15.90
C VAL A 115 -6.86 -1.78 -17.31
N ARG A 116 -8.10 -1.60 -17.78
CA ARG A 116 -8.39 -1.28 -19.18
C ARG A 116 -8.12 0.18 -19.56
N HIS A 117 -8.37 1.09 -18.64
CA HIS A 117 -8.37 2.52 -18.98
C HIS A 117 -7.20 3.30 -18.40
N TRP A 118 -6.43 2.69 -17.52
CA TRP A 118 -5.26 3.32 -16.93
C TRP A 118 -3.99 2.54 -17.22
N TYR A 119 -3.98 1.27 -16.83
CA TYR A 119 -2.80 0.44 -16.94
C TYR A 119 -2.46 0.07 -18.40
N GLU A 120 -3.41 -0.41 -19.19
CA GLU A 120 -3.17 -0.73 -20.60
C GLU A 120 -2.70 0.49 -21.43
N PRO A 121 -3.33 1.68 -21.30
CA PRO A 121 -2.80 2.90 -21.91
C PRO A 121 -1.42 3.29 -21.40
N LEU A 122 -1.13 3.12 -20.11
CA LEU A 122 0.19 3.38 -19.54
C LEU A 122 1.26 2.45 -20.16
N LEU A 123 0.97 1.16 -20.29
CA LEU A 123 1.85 0.21 -20.97
C LEU A 123 2.09 0.60 -22.43
N ALA A 124 1.04 1.01 -23.14
CA ALA A 124 1.15 1.49 -24.52
C ALA A 124 2.04 2.74 -24.60
N ALA A 125 1.84 3.71 -23.70
CA ALA A 125 2.67 4.90 -23.62
C ALA A 125 4.15 4.56 -23.35
N PHE A 126 4.44 3.62 -22.46
CA PHE A 126 5.81 3.11 -22.23
C PHE A 126 6.39 2.36 -23.43
N ALA A 127 5.56 1.62 -24.17
CA ALA A 127 5.98 0.89 -25.36
C ALA A 127 6.30 1.83 -26.52
N ASP A 128 5.50 2.87 -26.70
CA ASP A 128 5.61 3.88 -27.76
C ASP A 128 6.64 4.97 -27.43
N ALA A 129 6.93 5.19 -26.14
CA ALA A 129 8.01 6.06 -25.70
C ALA A 129 9.34 5.62 -26.31
N ALA A 130 10.12 6.61 -26.72
CA ALA A 130 11.10 6.41 -27.76
C ALA A 130 12.36 7.24 -27.49
N PHE A 131 13.33 6.64 -26.81
CA PHE A 131 14.60 7.28 -26.50
C PHE A 131 15.71 6.83 -27.46
N ASP A 132 16.68 7.71 -27.75
CA ASP A 132 17.84 7.34 -28.56
C ASP A 132 18.78 6.46 -27.72
N PRO A 133 19.06 5.21 -28.12
CA PRO A 133 19.83 4.30 -27.28
C PRO A 133 21.31 4.69 -27.14
N LEU A 134 21.85 5.55 -28.03
CA LEU A 134 23.23 6.02 -27.98
C LEU A 134 23.33 7.36 -27.24
N LEU A 135 22.43 8.30 -27.55
CA LEU A 135 22.46 9.66 -27.01
C LEU A 135 21.71 9.78 -25.67
N ASP A 136 20.72 8.93 -25.42
CA ASP A 136 19.92 8.89 -24.20
C ASP A 136 19.65 7.45 -23.73
N GLY A 137 20.71 6.63 -23.75
CA GLY A 137 20.69 5.26 -23.25
C GLY A 137 20.16 5.10 -21.82
N PRO A 138 20.40 6.04 -20.86
CA PRO A 138 19.80 5.96 -19.53
C PRO A 138 18.27 5.99 -19.55
N SER A 139 17.62 6.91 -20.28
CA SER A 139 16.16 6.96 -20.37
C SER A 139 15.59 5.72 -21.05
N GLU A 140 16.27 5.18 -22.07
CA GLU A 140 15.86 3.92 -22.70
C GLU A 140 15.91 2.72 -21.72
N ARG A 141 16.89 2.70 -20.81
CA ARG A 141 16.96 1.69 -19.74
C ARG A 141 15.81 1.84 -18.75
N VAL A 142 15.54 3.06 -18.30
CA VAL A 142 14.41 3.36 -17.41
C VAL A 142 13.10 2.89 -18.04
N ARG A 143 12.86 3.24 -19.30
CA ARG A 143 11.67 2.81 -20.06
C ARG A 143 11.54 1.29 -20.15
N ARG A 144 12.61 0.58 -20.56
CA ARG A 144 12.57 -0.88 -20.73
C ARG A 144 12.39 -1.61 -19.42
N ARG A 145 13.05 -1.17 -18.35
CA ARG A 145 12.92 -1.75 -17.02
C ARG A 145 11.52 -1.49 -16.48
N GLY A 146 11.06 -0.24 -16.53
CA GLY A 146 9.71 0.13 -16.12
C GLY A 146 8.64 -0.66 -16.86
N LEU A 147 8.76 -0.83 -18.17
CA LEU A 147 7.83 -1.64 -18.95
C LEU A 147 7.83 -3.13 -18.55
N ALA A 148 8.98 -3.70 -18.16
CA ALA A 148 9.03 -5.07 -17.65
C ALA A 148 8.36 -5.17 -16.28
N ASP A 149 8.73 -4.29 -15.35
CA ASP A 149 8.21 -4.27 -13.98
C ASP A 149 6.69 -4.02 -13.96
N LEU A 150 6.19 -3.09 -14.80
CA LEU A 150 4.76 -2.82 -14.96
C LEU A 150 4.00 -4.04 -15.48
N ARG A 151 4.58 -4.82 -16.40
CA ARG A 151 3.96 -6.05 -16.93
C ARG A 151 3.82 -7.11 -15.85
N ASP A 152 4.87 -7.29 -15.07
CA ASP A 152 4.88 -8.30 -14.02
C ASP A 152 3.88 -7.93 -12.91
N ALA A 153 3.88 -6.66 -12.46
CA ALA A 153 3.00 -6.16 -11.40
C ALA A 153 1.49 -6.33 -11.66
N PHE A 154 1.06 -6.30 -12.93
CA PHE A 154 -0.36 -6.35 -13.31
C PHE A 154 -0.75 -7.62 -14.06
N ALA A 155 0.18 -8.56 -14.25
CA ALA A 155 -0.12 -9.85 -14.88
C ALA A 155 -1.25 -10.57 -14.12
N TRP A 156 -1.22 -10.49 -12.80
CA TRP A 156 -2.24 -11.09 -11.95
C TRP A 156 -3.60 -10.37 -12.06
N PHE A 157 -3.64 -9.03 -11.98
CA PHE A 157 -4.89 -8.27 -12.16
C PHE A 157 -5.54 -8.49 -13.53
N THR A 158 -4.72 -8.57 -14.58
CA THR A 158 -5.21 -8.87 -15.94
C THR A 158 -5.84 -10.25 -16.01
N THR A 159 -5.24 -11.22 -15.32
CA THR A 159 -5.78 -12.59 -15.21
C THR A 159 -7.08 -12.60 -14.41
N ALA A 160 -7.12 -11.89 -13.27
CA ALA A 160 -8.28 -11.82 -12.38
C ALA A 160 -9.50 -11.12 -13.03
N CYS A 161 -9.28 -10.06 -13.82
CA CYS A 161 -10.37 -9.36 -14.52
C CYS A 161 -11.00 -10.19 -15.66
N GLY A 162 -10.26 -11.17 -16.19
CA GLY A 162 -10.68 -11.92 -17.36
C GLY A 162 -10.91 -11.03 -18.61
N PRO A 163 -11.59 -11.57 -19.64
CA PRO A 163 -11.84 -10.85 -20.90
C PRO A 163 -13.04 -9.90 -20.84
N ALA A 164 -13.55 -9.54 -19.65
CA ALA A 164 -14.76 -8.74 -19.50
C ALA A 164 -14.65 -7.42 -20.30
N GLU A 165 -15.72 -7.06 -21.01
CA GLU A 165 -15.78 -5.81 -21.75
C GLU A 165 -15.71 -4.62 -20.80
N PRO A 166 -14.93 -3.57 -21.14
CA PRO A 166 -14.83 -2.39 -20.30
C PRO A 166 -16.21 -1.74 -20.16
N LYS A 167 -16.69 -1.63 -18.93
CA LYS A 167 -17.83 -0.77 -18.63
C LYS A 167 -17.43 0.67 -18.92
N ALA A 168 -18.29 1.41 -19.60
CA ALA A 168 -18.04 2.82 -19.90
C ALA A 168 -17.77 3.60 -18.61
N TYR A 169 -16.84 4.55 -18.68
CA TYR A 169 -16.65 5.53 -17.62
C TYR A 169 -17.98 6.25 -17.33
N PRO A 170 -18.35 6.45 -16.06
CA PRO A 170 -19.29 7.52 -15.76
C PRO A 170 -18.65 8.84 -16.24
N GLU A 171 -19.39 9.66 -16.99
CA GLU A 171 -18.88 11.01 -17.33
C GLU A 171 -18.65 11.78 -16.01
N PRO A 172 -17.46 12.34 -15.76
CA PRO A 172 -17.18 13.02 -14.52
C PRO A 172 -17.96 14.34 -14.45
N ALA A 173 -19.04 14.34 -13.67
CA ALA A 173 -19.68 15.57 -13.22
C ALA A 173 -18.78 16.19 -12.15
N GLU A 174 -17.89 17.13 -12.53
CA GLU A 174 -17.09 17.99 -11.64
C GLU A 174 -16.52 17.29 -10.38
N ALA A 175 -16.17 16.00 -10.50
CA ALA A 175 -15.96 15.16 -9.33
C ALA A 175 -14.62 15.51 -8.66
N GLU A 176 -14.67 15.73 -7.36
CA GLU A 176 -13.49 15.90 -6.53
C GLU A 176 -12.73 14.57 -6.42
N VAL A 177 -11.39 14.62 -6.54
CA VAL A 177 -10.53 13.44 -6.37
C VAL A 177 -10.55 13.05 -4.89
N ARG A 178 -11.35 12.03 -4.54
CA ARG A 178 -11.52 11.51 -3.18
C ARG A 178 -11.28 10.01 -3.15
N ARG A 179 -10.55 9.56 -2.14
CA ARG A 179 -10.40 8.13 -1.83
C ARG A 179 -11.51 7.64 -0.90
N PRO A 180 -11.76 6.32 -0.84
CA PRO A 180 -12.52 5.71 0.24
C PRO A 180 -11.87 6.00 1.61
N VAL A 181 -12.70 5.97 2.65
CA VAL A 181 -12.30 6.12 4.06
C VAL A 181 -12.47 4.83 4.87
N MET A 182 -13.01 3.78 4.24
CA MET A 182 -13.24 2.48 4.85
C MET A 182 -12.78 1.40 3.88
N GLY A 183 -12.09 0.39 4.39
CA GLY A 183 -11.75 -0.78 3.61
C GLY A 183 -12.96 -1.71 3.44
N ALA A 184 -13.26 -2.10 2.21
CA ALA A 184 -14.05 -3.29 1.92
C ALA A 184 -13.32 -4.53 2.48
N ARG A 185 -14.10 -5.53 2.85
CA ARG A 185 -13.57 -6.80 3.37
C ARG A 185 -14.16 -7.95 2.60
N ASP A 186 -13.42 -9.04 2.61
CA ASP A 186 -13.82 -10.29 1.99
C ASP A 186 -15.05 -10.82 2.72
N GLU A 187 -16.07 -11.26 1.97
CA GLU A 187 -17.30 -11.80 2.57
C GLU A 187 -17.07 -13.07 3.40
N ARG A 188 -15.93 -13.74 3.20
CA ARG A 188 -15.51 -14.88 4.00
C ARG A 188 -15.16 -14.49 5.45
N PHE A 189 -14.77 -13.23 5.69
CA PHE A 189 -14.45 -12.76 7.04
C PHE A 189 -15.71 -12.31 7.79
N ARG A 190 -15.82 -12.71 9.05
CA ARG A 190 -16.62 -11.98 10.04
C ARG A 190 -15.85 -10.76 10.51
N LEU A 191 -16.54 -9.68 10.85
CA LEU A 191 -15.94 -8.41 11.22
C LEU A 191 -16.32 -8.02 12.64
N PHE A 192 -15.40 -7.38 13.36
CA PHE A 192 -15.69 -6.76 14.65
C PHE A 192 -15.10 -5.35 14.74
N ASP A 193 -15.80 -4.47 15.45
CA ASP A 193 -15.37 -3.10 15.71
C ASP A 193 -15.65 -2.63 17.15
N HIS A 194 -15.95 -3.57 18.06
CA HIS A 194 -16.35 -3.29 19.43
C HIS A 194 -15.25 -3.54 20.48
N THR A 195 -14.14 -4.17 20.10
CA THR A 195 -12.98 -4.46 20.96
C THR A 195 -11.72 -4.51 20.09
N ARG A 196 -10.54 -4.30 20.67
CA ARG A 196 -9.24 -4.64 20.04
C ARG A 196 -8.59 -5.88 20.64
N ASP A 197 -9.15 -6.39 21.73
CA ASP A 197 -8.75 -7.67 22.29
C ASP A 197 -9.30 -8.77 21.39
N TYR A 198 -8.43 -9.34 20.56
CA TYR A 198 -8.74 -10.40 19.62
C TYR A 198 -9.36 -11.62 20.31
N ARG A 199 -8.96 -11.91 21.55
CA ARG A 199 -9.51 -13.02 22.34
C ARG A 199 -10.92 -12.75 22.86
N LYS A 200 -11.36 -11.50 22.85
CA LYS A 200 -12.74 -11.09 23.22
C LYS A 200 -13.63 -10.87 22.00
N ALA A 201 -13.06 -10.81 20.81
CA ALA A 201 -13.81 -10.55 19.58
C ALA A 201 -14.68 -11.74 19.19
N ASP A 202 -14.16 -12.95 19.36
CA ASP A 202 -14.85 -14.22 19.17
C ASP A 202 -15.11 -14.94 20.50
N ASP A 203 -15.94 -15.99 20.46
CA ASP A 203 -16.07 -16.97 21.53
C ASP A 203 -14.78 -17.83 21.62
N TRP A 204 -13.63 -17.18 21.84
CA TRP A 204 -12.31 -17.81 21.84
C TRP A 204 -12.22 -18.89 22.93
N GLU A 205 -12.15 -20.15 22.51
CA GLU A 205 -11.88 -21.26 23.41
C GLU A 205 -10.38 -21.40 23.64
N THR A 206 -9.90 -21.08 24.85
CA THR A 206 -8.48 -21.22 25.20
C THR A 206 -8.02 -22.66 25.01
N SER A 207 -6.86 -22.87 24.39
CA SER A 207 -6.34 -24.20 24.06
C SER A 207 -5.79 -24.96 25.30
N GLY A 208 -5.77 -24.31 26.47
CA GLY A 208 -5.06 -24.80 27.66
C GLY A 208 -3.53 -24.68 27.56
N SER A 209 -3.00 -24.06 26.49
CA SER A 209 -1.58 -23.80 26.30
C SER A 209 -1.36 -22.34 25.93
N ALA A 210 -0.80 -21.56 26.86
CA ALA A 210 -0.52 -20.14 26.62
C ALA A 210 0.28 -19.89 25.33
N TYR A 211 1.26 -20.75 25.01
CA TYR A 211 2.01 -20.65 23.76
C TYR A 211 1.13 -20.80 22.51
N GLN A 212 0.17 -21.72 22.52
CA GLN A 212 -0.73 -21.92 21.38
C GLN A 212 -1.71 -20.76 21.26
N ASP A 213 -2.25 -20.29 22.38
CA ASP A 213 -3.15 -19.13 22.41
C ASP A 213 -2.42 -17.88 21.88
N ASP A 214 -1.22 -17.58 22.38
CA ASP A 214 -0.39 -16.45 21.92
C ASP A 214 0.00 -16.60 20.44
N LEU A 215 0.32 -17.81 19.98
CA LEU A 215 0.67 -18.07 18.59
C LEU A 215 -0.50 -17.81 17.65
N VAL A 216 -1.69 -18.36 17.95
CA VAL A 216 -2.87 -18.16 17.10
C VAL A 216 -3.28 -16.69 17.09
N GLU A 217 -3.20 -16.02 18.24
CA GLU A 217 -3.50 -14.59 18.33
C GLU A 217 -2.56 -13.76 17.45
N LEU A 218 -1.24 -13.98 17.55
CA LEU A 218 -0.29 -13.23 16.74
C LEU A 218 -0.42 -13.55 15.25
N LEU A 219 -0.68 -14.80 14.86
CA LEU A 219 -0.95 -15.13 13.46
C LEU A 219 -2.22 -14.45 12.93
N ARG A 220 -3.23 -14.27 13.78
CA ARG A 220 -4.46 -13.55 13.47
C ARG A 220 -4.21 -12.05 13.32
N ILE A 221 -3.41 -11.45 14.21
CA ILE A 221 -2.98 -10.05 14.08
C ILE A 221 -2.23 -9.86 12.76
N ASN A 222 -1.23 -10.70 12.48
CA ASN A 222 -0.48 -10.63 11.21
C ASN A 222 -1.39 -10.76 9.99
N ARG A 223 -2.35 -11.70 10.00
CA ARG A 223 -3.36 -11.82 8.94
C ARG A 223 -4.17 -10.52 8.77
N ASP A 224 -4.46 -9.82 9.86
CA ASP A 224 -5.27 -8.60 9.88
C ASP A 224 -4.51 -7.32 9.50
N GLU A 225 -3.19 -7.38 9.30
CA GLU A 225 -2.35 -6.29 8.76
C GLU A 225 -2.77 -5.86 7.33
N ILE A 226 -3.83 -6.45 6.77
CA ILE A 226 -4.63 -5.83 5.70
C ILE A 226 -5.02 -4.39 6.06
N ASP A 227 -5.36 -4.11 7.32
CA ASP A 227 -5.73 -2.76 7.75
C ASP A 227 -4.53 -1.79 7.73
N ALA A 228 -3.32 -2.30 7.99
CA ALA A 228 -2.06 -1.59 7.89
C ALA A 228 -1.70 -1.31 6.42
N LEU A 229 -1.81 -2.32 5.56
CA LEU A 229 -1.70 -2.17 4.11
C LEU A 229 -2.60 -1.05 3.58
N GLU A 230 -3.87 -1.04 3.97
CA GLU A 230 -4.84 -0.03 3.57
C GLU A 230 -4.47 1.36 4.08
N THR A 231 -3.94 1.43 5.30
CA THR A 231 -3.47 2.67 5.92
C THR A 231 -2.28 3.25 5.17
N PHE A 232 -1.31 2.44 4.79
CA PHE A 232 -0.17 2.94 4.02
C PHE A 232 -0.57 3.31 2.60
N ALA A 233 -1.50 2.57 1.98
CA ALA A 233 -2.06 2.91 0.68
C ALA A 233 -2.81 4.26 0.72
N LEU A 234 -3.70 4.49 1.69
CA LEU A 234 -4.41 5.76 1.79
C LEU A 234 -3.48 6.94 2.10
N ALA A 235 -2.46 6.73 2.94
CA ALA A 235 -1.44 7.74 3.19
C ALA A 235 -0.67 8.06 1.92
N LEU A 236 -0.27 7.04 1.15
CA LEU A 236 0.37 7.23 -0.15
C LEU A 236 -0.52 8.06 -1.09
N PHE A 237 -1.81 7.74 -1.19
CA PHE A 237 -2.76 8.49 -2.01
C PHE A 237 -2.81 9.98 -1.67
N ASP A 238 -2.93 10.30 -0.37
CA ASP A 238 -3.06 11.66 0.13
C ASP A 238 -1.75 12.46 -0.09
N LEU A 239 -0.61 11.78 -0.02
CA LEU A 239 0.71 12.42 0.04
C LEU A 239 1.45 12.53 -1.29
N VAL A 240 0.96 11.89 -2.37
CA VAL A 240 1.64 11.89 -3.69
C VAL A 240 2.08 13.29 -4.13
N GLU A 241 1.22 14.30 -3.99
CA GLU A 241 1.48 15.65 -4.51
C GLU A 241 2.53 16.43 -3.68
N GLU A 242 2.66 16.15 -2.39
CA GLU A 242 3.41 17.01 -1.46
C GLU A 242 4.63 16.35 -0.82
N ALA A 243 4.61 15.04 -0.59
CA ALA A 243 5.68 14.39 0.15
C ALA A 243 6.92 14.12 -0.73
N PRO A 244 8.14 14.09 -0.17
CA PRO A 244 9.34 13.69 -0.91
C PRO A 244 9.22 12.29 -1.51
N VAL A 245 9.89 12.03 -2.64
CA VAL A 245 9.83 10.71 -3.31
C VAL A 245 10.28 9.57 -2.38
N GLU A 246 11.24 9.82 -1.49
CA GLU A 246 11.69 8.84 -0.49
C GLU A 246 10.59 8.44 0.50
N VAL A 247 9.69 9.37 0.85
CA VAL A 247 8.52 9.08 1.69
C VAL A 247 7.52 8.21 0.93
N LEU A 248 7.27 8.53 -0.34
CA LEU A 248 6.33 7.77 -1.18
C LEU A 248 6.82 6.32 -1.40
N ARG A 249 8.11 6.14 -1.69
CA ARG A 249 8.73 4.80 -1.81
C ARG A 249 8.63 4.02 -0.50
N HIS A 250 8.86 4.69 0.63
CA HIS A 250 8.74 4.07 1.95
C HIS A 250 7.31 3.61 2.24
N LEU A 251 6.31 4.46 2.04
CA LEU A 251 4.89 4.09 2.23
C LEU A 251 4.47 2.92 1.33
N ALA A 252 4.90 2.90 0.07
CA ALA A 252 4.60 1.80 -0.83
C ALA A 252 5.30 0.50 -0.40
N ARG A 253 6.52 0.60 0.16
CA ARG A 253 7.26 -0.53 0.73
C ARG A 253 6.52 -1.09 1.95
N LEU A 254 6.09 -0.24 2.88
CA LEU A 254 5.28 -0.65 4.03
C LEU A 254 4.03 -1.40 3.57
N ALA A 255 3.24 -0.82 2.65
CA ALA A 255 2.04 -1.47 2.13
C ALA A 255 2.29 -2.87 1.53
N TRP A 256 3.43 -3.09 0.87
CA TRP A 256 3.80 -4.41 0.37
C TRP A 256 4.25 -5.35 1.48
N ASP A 257 4.99 -4.86 2.47
CA ASP A 257 5.46 -5.65 3.60
C ASP A 257 4.27 -6.16 4.43
N GLU A 258 3.28 -5.30 4.71
CA GLU A 258 2.01 -5.68 5.34
C GLU A 258 1.24 -6.72 4.52
N ALA A 259 1.23 -6.62 3.19
CA ALA A 259 0.64 -7.65 2.33
C ALA A 259 1.31 -9.02 2.56
N ARG A 260 2.64 -9.04 2.68
CA ARG A 260 3.40 -10.28 2.89
C ARG A 260 3.17 -10.83 4.30
N HIS A 261 3.06 -9.99 5.30
CA HIS A 261 2.77 -10.41 6.66
C HIS A 261 1.34 -10.96 6.79
N ALA A 262 0.36 -10.28 6.18
CA ALA A 262 -1.01 -10.77 6.06
C ALA A 262 -1.09 -12.14 5.38
N ALA A 263 -0.39 -12.30 4.25
CA ALA A 263 -0.26 -13.59 3.57
C ALA A 263 0.39 -14.65 4.47
N SER A 264 1.42 -14.28 5.23
CA SER A 264 2.16 -15.19 6.11
C SER A 264 1.31 -15.65 7.29
N GLY A 265 0.60 -14.74 7.96
CA GLY A 265 -0.34 -15.06 9.03
C GLY A 265 -1.45 -15.99 8.54
N HIS A 266 -2.04 -15.66 7.39
CA HIS A 266 -3.07 -16.49 6.75
C HIS A 266 -2.58 -17.91 6.44
N ALA A 267 -1.42 -18.04 5.79
CA ALA A 267 -0.85 -19.32 5.41
C ALA A 267 -0.47 -20.16 6.63
N LEU A 268 0.12 -19.54 7.66
CA LEU A 268 0.53 -20.23 8.88
C LEU A 268 -0.66 -20.69 9.73
N LEU A 269 -1.79 -19.97 9.73
CA LEU A 269 -3.04 -20.48 10.31
C LEU A 269 -3.51 -21.74 9.58
N ALA A 270 -3.55 -21.70 8.25
CA ALA A 270 -3.96 -22.84 7.42
C ALA A 270 -3.05 -24.07 7.57
N GLU A 271 -1.72 -23.88 7.60
CA GLU A 271 -0.73 -24.94 7.82
C GLU A 271 -0.96 -25.70 9.14
N ARG A 272 -1.61 -25.06 10.12
CA ARG A 272 -1.91 -25.63 11.45
C ARG A 272 -3.28 -26.32 11.50
N GLY A 273 -3.99 -26.38 10.38
CA GLY A 273 -5.33 -26.96 10.30
C GLY A 273 -6.44 -26.02 10.77
N GLU A 274 -6.13 -24.74 11.01
CA GLU A 274 -7.13 -23.72 11.30
C GLU A 274 -7.69 -23.16 9.99
N ASP A 275 -8.98 -22.84 9.97
CA ASP A 275 -9.57 -22.05 8.89
C ASP A 275 -9.24 -20.57 9.13
N PRO A 276 -8.40 -19.90 8.31
CA PRO A 276 -8.01 -18.52 8.55
C PRO A 276 -9.19 -17.55 8.45
N TYR A 277 -10.28 -17.90 7.78
CA TYR A 277 -11.48 -17.07 7.65
C TYR A 277 -12.42 -17.18 8.86
N ARG A 278 -12.27 -18.21 9.70
CA ARG A 278 -13.14 -18.42 10.86
C ARG A 278 -12.99 -17.33 11.92
N PHE A 279 -11.79 -16.77 12.05
CA PHE A 279 -11.51 -15.77 13.06
C PHE A 279 -11.95 -14.41 12.56
N GLU A 280 -12.62 -13.63 13.41
CA GLU A 280 -13.12 -12.32 13.01
C GLU A 280 -11.96 -11.36 12.69
N CYS A 281 -12.18 -10.43 11.78
CA CYS A 281 -11.23 -9.43 11.31
C CYS A 281 -11.54 -8.07 11.93
N SER A 282 -10.52 -7.42 12.50
CA SER A 282 -10.71 -6.11 13.15
C SER A 282 -10.92 -5.00 12.13
N MET A 283 -11.91 -4.13 12.39
CA MET A 283 -12.17 -2.94 11.57
C MET A 283 -11.79 -1.63 12.26
N ILE A 284 -11.39 -1.67 13.53
CA ILE A 284 -11.17 -0.46 14.34
C ILE A 284 -10.03 0.40 13.78
N GLY A 285 -8.90 -0.24 13.44
CA GLY A 285 -7.71 0.45 12.93
C GLY A 285 -8.01 1.28 11.69
N ILE A 286 -8.57 0.64 10.66
CA ILE A 286 -8.93 1.33 9.41
C ILE A 286 -10.08 2.32 9.60
N LYS A 287 -11.06 2.06 10.47
CA LYS A 287 -12.17 2.99 10.74
C LYS A 287 -11.68 4.34 11.30
N VAL A 288 -10.63 4.30 12.13
CA VAL A 288 -9.99 5.52 12.65
C VAL A 288 -9.08 6.14 11.58
N ARG A 289 -8.08 5.39 11.09
CA ARG A 289 -7.05 5.95 10.19
C ARG A 289 -7.57 6.35 8.82
N GLY A 290 -8.58 5.65 8.32
CA GLY A 290 -9.24 5.98 7.06
C GLY A 290 -9.92 7.34 7.04
N ALA A 291 -10.31 7.86 8.21
CA ALA A 291 -10.86 9.21 8.35
C ALA A 291 -9.79 10.30 8.63
N MET A 292 -8.52 9.90 8.80
CA MET A 292 -7.41 10.82 9.06
C MET A 292 -6.74 11.28 7.74
N PRO A 293 -6.14 12.48 7.69
CA PRO A 293 -5.23 12.86 6.61
C PRO A 293 -3.99 11.96 6.57
N GLY A 294 -3.41 11.75 5.39
CA GLY A 294 -2.29 10.82 5.18
C GLY A 294 -1.12 10.93 6.17
N TRP A 295 -0.62 12.14 6.45
CA TRP A 295 0.43 12.34 7.46
C TRP A 295 0.03 11.86 8.86
N ASP A 296 -1.18 12.20 9.29
CA ASP A 296 -1.68 11.83 10.61
C ASP A 296 -1.95 10.32 10.66
N ALA A 297 -2.49 9.72 9.59
CA ALA A 297 -2.76 8.29 9.49
C ALA A 297 -1.47 7.46 9.56
N TRP A 298 -0.45 7.83 8.78
CA TRP A 298 0.88 7.21 8.82
C TRP A 298 1.53 7.37 10.20
N THR A 299 1.50 8.58 10.77
CA THR A 299 2.03 8.81 12.12
C THR A 299 1.33 7.93 13.16
N GLN A 300 0.01 7.79 13.05
CA GLN A 300 -0.78 7.01 14.01
C GLN A 300 -0.37 5.54 13.98
N ILE A 301 -0.32 4.92 12.80
CA ILE A 301 0.02 3.49 12.70
C ILE A 301 1.47 3.23 13.11
N THR A 302 2.43 4.06 12.72
CA THR A 302 3.83 3.83 13.07
C THR A 302 4.09 4.04 14.57
N LEU A 303 3.51 5.08 15.19
CA LEU A 303 3.83 5.41 16.58
C LEU A 303 3.02 4.63 17.62
N PHE A 304 1.83 4.17 17.25
CA PHE A 304 0.94 3.48 18.17
C PHE A 304 0.66 2.03 17.73
N GLY A 305 0.60 1.74 16.43
CA GLY A 305 0.46 0.39 15.83
C GLY A 305 1.70 -0.48 15.97
N GLU A 306 2.66 -0.27 15.07
CA GLU A 306 3.83 -1.14 14.84
C GLU A 306 4.68 -1.41 16.11
N LEU A 307 4.82 -0.43 16.99
CA LEU A 307 5.68 -0.57 18.18
C LEU A 307 5.15 -1.68 19.12
N GLY A 308 3.86 -1.99 19.09
CA GLY A 308 3.21 -2.83 20.10
C GLY A 308 3.38 -4.31 19.84
N ILE A 309 3.43 -4.67 18.57
CA ILE A 309 3.47 -6.04 18.11
C ILE A 309 4.89 -6.64 18.17
N ILE A 310 5.94 -5.81 18.10
CA ILE A 310 7.36 -6.24 18.11
C ILE A 310 7.71 -7.03 19.39
N GLY A 311 7.27 -6.56 20.56
CA GLY A 311 7.59 -7.20 21.84
C GLY A 311 7.01 -8.62 21.98
N PRO A 312 5.68 -8.78 21.77
CA PRO A 312 5.02 -10.07 21.66
C PRO A 312 5.67 -11.00 20.63
N MET A 313 5.92 -10.53 19.40
CA MET A 313 6.54 -11.34 18.34
C MET A 313 7.92 -11.87 18.72
N ARG A 314 8.80 -11.03 19.29
CA ARG A 314 10.12 -11.48 19.79
C ARG A 314 10.01 -12.49 20.93
N SER A 315 8.97 -12.39 21.73
CA SER A 315 8.75 -13.32 22.84
C SER A 315 8.27 -14.67 22.32
N LEU A 316 7.34 -14.66 21.37
CA LEU A 316 6.86 -15.84 20.67
C LEU A 316 7.98 -16.53 19.87
N GLU A 317 8.80 -15.78 19.12
CA GLU A 317 9.95 -16.31 18.40
C GLU A 317 10.91 -17.10 19.33
N ARG A 318 11.25 -16.50 20.48
CA ARG A 318 12.14 -17.14 21.47
C ARG A 318 11.53 -18.37 22.12
N GLU A 319 10.22 -18.36 22.38
CA GLU A 319 9.51 -19.54 22.89
C GLU A 319 9.44 -20.65 21.83
N ALA A 320 9.13 -20.32 20.58
CA ALA A 320 9.10 -21.25 19.46
C ALA A 320 10.44 -21.97 19.29
N ARG A 321 11.57 -21.22 19.31
CA ARG A 321 12.92 -21.82 19.30
C ARG A 321 13.16 -22.76 20.48
N ARG A 322 12.75 -22.38 21.69
CA ARG A 322 12.88 -23.25 22.88
C ARG A 322 12.09 -24.55 22.76
N ARG A 323 11.01 -24.56 21.98
CA ARG A 323 10.18 -25.73 21.71
C ARG A 323 10.60 -26.52 20.47
N GLY A 324 11.61 -26.06 19.72
CA GLY A 324 12.01 -26.66 18.44
C GLY A 324 11.04 -26.41 17.29
N ASP A 325 10.14 -25.41 17.42
CA ASP A 325 9.25 -24.98 16.35
C ASP A 325 9.97 -23.99 15.43
N GLU A 326 10.85 -24.53 14.58
CA GLU A 326 11.72 -23.74 13.70
C GLU A 326 10.92 -22.96 12.63
N ARG A 327 9.78 -23.48 12.19
CA ARG A 327 8.92 -22.83 11.18
C ARG A 327 8.33 -21.54 11.73
N THR A 328 7.71 -21.61 12.92
CA THR A 328 7.17 -20.44 13.61
C THR A 328 8.28 -19.45 13.97
N ALA A 329 9.40 -19.94 14.51
CA ALA A 329 10.54 -19.08 14.86
C ALA A 329 11.09 -18.33 13.65
N ALA A 330 11.25 -18.98 12.50
CA ALA A 330 11.74 -18.33 11.28
C ALA A 330 10.76 -17.27 10.76
N ALA A 331 9.45 -17.56 10.78
CA ALA A 331 8.43 -16.61 10.34
C ALA A 331 8.40 -15.34 11.20
N PHE A 332 8.29 -15.49 12.52
CA PHE A 332 8.26 -14.34 13.43
C PHE A 332 9.58 -13.58 13.52
N ALA A 333 10.73 -14.25 13.32
CA ALA A 333 12.01 -13.57 13.20
C ALA A 333 12.08 -12.66 11.97
N PHE A 334 11.49 -13.10 10.86
CA PHE A 334 11.42 -12.34 9.63
C PHE A 334 10.48 -11.14 9.76
N ILE A 335 9.24 -11.36 10.19
CA ILE A 335 8.26 -10.26 10.36
C ILE A 335 8.76 -9.23 11.38
N CYS A 336 9.26 -9.69 12.53
CA CYS A 336 9.80 -8.77 13.54
C CYS A 336 10.97 -7.91 13.01
N ARG A 337 11.75 -8.43 12.06
CA ARG A 337 12.82 -7.66 11.43
C ARG A 337 12.25 -6.59 10.50
N ASP A 338 11.22 -6.91 9.73
CA ASP A 338 10.51 -5.95 8.89
C ASP A 338 9.91 -4.84 9.77
N GLU A 339 9.13 -5.17 10.81
CA GLU A 339 8.56 -4.20 11.76
C GLU A 339 9.60 -3.30 12.43
N THR A 340 10.75 -3.87 12.81
CA THR A 340 11.83 -3.08 13.42
C THR A 340 12.42 -2.08 12.44
N LEU A 341 12.48 -2.43 11.15
CA LEU A 341 12.95 -1.54 10.09
C LEU A 341 11.92 -0.46 9.81
N HIS A 342 10.64 -0.84 9.68
CA HIS A 342 9.51 0.06 9.47
C HIS A 342 9.50 1.17 10.52
N LEU A 343 9.48 0.80 11.80
CA LEU A 343 9.46 1.76 12.89
C LEU A 343 10.67 2.70 12.86
N LYS A 344 11.86 2.16 12.59
CA LYS A 344 13.09 2.96 12.56
C LYS A 344 13.07 3.99 11.42
N GLU A 345 12.72 3.55 10.21
CA GLU A 345 12.73 4.38 9.01
C GLU A 345 11.57 5.37 9.01
N SER A 346 10.36 4.92 9.36
CA SER A 346 9.18 5.78 9.48
C SER A 346 9.41 6.90 10.49
N ARG A 347 9.95 6.61 11.68
CA ARG A 347 10.27 7.66 12.67
C ARG A 347 11.28 8.68 12.13
N SER A 348 12.29 8.23 11.39
CA SER A 348 13.28 9.12 10.80
C SER A 348 12.72 9.99 9.69
N LEU A 349 11.80 9.47 8.88
CA LEU A 349 11.15 10.22 7.80
C LEU A 349 10.11 11.20 8.36
N LEU A 350 9.28 10.75 9.30
CA LEU A 350 8.29 11.60 9.98
C LEU A 350 8.96 12.77 10.69
N ASP A 351 10.05 12.54 11.43
CA ASP A 351 10.78 13.63 12.10
C ASP A 351 11.34 14.69 11.13
N ARG A 352 11.74 14.26 9.92
CA ARG A 352 12.31 15.16 8.90
C ARG A 352 11.27 15.91 8.09
N HIS A 353 10.14 15.27 7.79
CA HIS A 353 9.25 15.72 6.71
C HIS A 353 7.83 16.04 7.15
N HIS A 354 7.41 15.64 8.36
CA HIS A 354 6.04 15.86 8.79
C HIS A 354 5.73 17.36 8.92
N PRO A 355 4.58 17.86 8.41
CA PRO A 355 4.28 19.30 8.36
C PRO A 355 4.06 19.93 9.74
N ALA A 356 3.67 19.14 10.74
CA ALA A 356 3.57 19.61 12.14
C ALA A 356 4.94 19.83 12.83
N GLY A 357 6.06 19.52 12.17
CA GLY A 357 7.40 19.57 12.73
C GLY A 357 7.92 18.20 13.14
N GLY A 358 8.77 18.15 14.17
CA GLY A 358 9.42 16.91 14.61
C GLY A 358 8.46 15.85 15.15
N LEU A 359 8.98 14.65 15.37
CA LEU A 359 8.20 13.44 15.66
C LEU A 359 7.24 13.57 16.85
N ALA A 360 7.64 14.30 17.89
CA ALA A 360 6.80 14.52 19.07
C ALA A 360 5.53 15.33 18.75
N ALA A 361 5.67 16.39 17.93
CA ALA A 361 4.54 17.23 17.52
C ALA A 361 3.61 16.48 16.56
N ALA A 362 4.18 15.69 15.65
CA ALA A 362 3.43 14.80 14.78
C ALA A 362 2.61 13.78 15.60
N GLY A 363 3.24 13.12 16.57
CA GLY A 363 2.59 12.13 17.42
C GLY A 363 1.43 12.71 18.23
N GLU A 364 1.60 13.90 18.81
CA GLU A 364 0.53 14.58 19.55
C GLU A 364 -0.64 14.97 18.64
N ALA A 365 -0.37 15.46 17.43
CA ALA A 365 -1.42 15.80 16.46
C ALA A 365 -2.23 14.57 16.03
N ALA A 366 -1.53 13.48 15.67
CA ALA A 366 -2.16 12.22 15.30
C ALA A 366 -2.97 11.62 16.45
N ARG A 367 -2.43 11.62 17.68
CA ARG A 367 -3.11 11.18 18.90
C ARG A 367 -4.41 11.96 19.13
N LYS A 368 -4.34 13.29 19.14
CA LYS A 368 -5.52 14.14 19.36
C LYS A 368 -6.61 13.88 18.33
N ARG A 369 -6.24 13.70 17.06
CA ARG A 369 -7.21 13.40 16.00
C ARG A 369 -7.84 12.02 16.17
N ALA A 370 -7.03 11.01 16.49
CA ALA A 370 -7.53 9.66 16.73
C ALA A 370 -8.50 9.61 17.92
N GLY A 371 -8.18 10.29 19.02
CA GLY A 371 -9.08 10.42 20.18
C GLY A 371 -10.43 11.03 19.83
N LYS A 372 -10.44 12.12 19.05
CA LYS A 372 -11.67 12.76 18.58
C LYS A 372 -12.53 11.81 17.73
N LEU A 373 -11.90 11.05 16.83
CA LEU A 373 -12.61 10.09 15.98
C LEU A 373 -13.22 8.94 16.79
N LEU A 374 -12.49 8.42 17.77
CA LEU A 374 -12.99 7.40 18.69
C LEU A 374 -14.21 7.90 19.48
N GLU A 375 -14.20 9.18 19.86
CA GLU A 375 -15.36 9.82 20.48
C GLU A 375 -16.54 9.98 19.54
N GLU A 376 -16.32 10.45 18.31
CA GLU A 376 -17.35 10.55 17.28
C GLU A 376 -17.98 9.19 16.96
N TYR A 377 -17.22 8.09 17.10
CA TYR A 377 -17.71 6.73 16.93
C TYR A 377 -18.36 6.13 18.17
N GLY A 378 -18.40 6.85 19.29
CA GLY A 378 -19.00 6.39 20.55
C GLY A 378 -18.21 5.26 21.23
N LEU A 379 -16.93 5.10 20.89
CA LEU A 379 -16.05 4.08 21.49
C LEU A 379 -15.46 4.56 22.82
N LEU A 380 -15.22 5.86 22.96
CA LEU A 380 -14.72 6.51 24.19
C LEU A 380 -15.29 7.92 24.33
N THR A 381 -15.44 8.45 25.53
CA THR A 381 -15.70 9.89 25.72
C THR A 381 -14.39 10.69 25.70
N GLU A 382 -14.45 12.01 25.46
CA GLU A 382 -13.28 12.91 25.61
C GLU A 382 -12.60 12.73 26.98
N GLU A 383 -13.38 12.66 28.06
CA GLU A 383 -12.87 12.44 29.42
C GLU A 383 -12.16 11.08 29.57
N GLN A 384 -12.73 10.02 29.00
CA GLN A 384 -12.12 8.68 29.03
C GLN A 384 -10.81 8.67 28.25
N TYR A 385 -10.78 9.27 27.06
CA TYR A 385 -9.59 9.31 26.22
C TYR A 385 -8.47 10.16 26.85
N ALA A 386 -8.82 11.31 27.43
CA ALA A 386 -7.87 12.19 28.12
C ALA A 386 -7.30 11.55 29.39
N ALA A 387 -8.04 10.64 30.02
CA ALA A 387 -7.58 9.89 31.18
C ALA A 387 -6.64 8.72 30.83
N LEU A 388 -6.54 8.34 29.55
CA LEU A 388 -5.63 7.28 29.13
C LEU A 388 -4.18 7.75 29.18
N ASP A 389 -3.33 6.96 29.83
CA ASP A 389 -1.88 7.14 29.73
C ASP A 389 -1.36 6.71 28.33
N GLU A 390 -0.08 6.99 28.04
CA GLU A 390 0.51 6.62 26.74
C GLU A 390 0.40 5.13 26.45
N ARG A 391 0.53 4.27 27.46
CA ARG A 391 0.42 2.83 27.31
C ARG A 391 -1.01 2.39 27.01
N GLN A 392 -2.01 2.99 27.66
CA GLN A 392 -3.40 2.65 27.43
C GLN A 392 -3.89 3.13 26.06
N ILE A 393 -3.46 4.33 25.64
CA ILE A 393 -3.71 4.81 24.27
C ILE A 393 -3.08 3.88 23.27
N PHE A 394 -1.88 3.41 23.57
CA PHE A 394 -1.18 2.47 22.75
C PHE A 394 -1.90 1.12 22.66
N GLU A 395 -2.37 0.56 23.77
CA GLU A 395 -3.20 -0.66 23.78
C GLU A 395 -4.53 -0.46 23.00
N LEU A 396 -5.04 0.76 22.91
CA LEU A 396 -6.30 1.09 22.24
C LEU A 396 -6.14 1.47 20.76
N LEU A 397 -5.02 2.10 20.39
CA LEU A 397 -4.75 2.61 19.05
C LEU A 397 -3.74 1.75 18.28
N GLY A 398 -3.04 0.84 18.97
CA GLY A 398 -2.03 -0.05 18.42
C GLY A 398 -2.56 -1.30 17.72
N GLU A 399 -1.66 -2.11 17.16
CA GLU A 399 -1.97 -3.39 16.50
C GLU A 399 -2.17 -4.54 17.49
#